data_AF-A0A354DE80-F1
#
_entry.id   AF-A0A354DE80-F1
#
_cell.length_a   1.000
_cell.length_b   1.000
_cell.length_c   1.000
_cell.angle_alpha   90.00
_cell.angle_beta   90.00
_cell.angle_gamma   90.00
#
_symmetry.space_group_name_H-M   'P 1'
#
loop_
_entity.id
_entity.type
_entity.pdbx_description
1 polymer ?
#
loop_
_entity_poly.entity_id
_entity_poly.type
_entity_poly.pdbx_seq_one_letter_code
_entity_poly.pdbx_strand_id
1 'polypeptide(L)'
;MGISPVEVKTIILSHFHADHIGGCRDFPEARFICSGKDYGYLQNKTGFSALKNAFIPSLLPEDFTKRVGFIEECPVIVFPLKNSPFTKAYDVFGDQRILTV
;
A
#
# COMPACT_ATOMS: atom_id res chain seq x y z
N MET A 1 22.48 -5.05 2.14
CA MET A 1 21.71 -6.02 2.95
C MET A 1 21.67 -7.34 2.20
N GLY A 2 21.58 -8.48 2.90
CA GLY A 2 21.66 -9.83 2.30
C GLY A 2 20.32 -10.42 1.84
N ILE A 3 19.30 -9.58 1.59
CA ILE A 3 17.99 -10.01 1.08
C ILE A 3 17.87 -9.45 -0.33
N SER A 4 17.56 -10.33 -1.29
CA SER A 4 17.34 -9.95 -2.68
C SER A 4 15.97 -9.29 -2.85
N PRO A 5 15.80 -8.27 -3.71
CA PRO A 5 14.50 -7.65 -3.95
C PRO A 5 13.40 -8.64 -4.40
N VAL A 6 13.77 -9.73 -5.07
CA VAL A 6 12.82 -10.80 -5.49
C VAL A 6 12.26 -11.62 -4.31
N GLU A 7 12.93 -11.57 -3.15
CA GLU A 7 12.48 -12.25 -1.93
C GLU A 7 11.39 -11.44 -1.20
N VAL A 8 11.25 -10.14 -1.49
CA VAL A 8 10.20 -9.30 -0.93
C VAL A 8 8.86 -9.64 -1.59
N LYS A 9 7.91 -10.17 -0.80
CA LYS A 9 6.60 -10.63 -1.30
C LYS A 9 5.47 -9.63 -1.14
N THR A 10 5.59 -8.69 -0.21
CA THR A 10 4.54 -7.71 0.07
C THR A 10 5.14 -6.37 0.44
N ILE A 11 4.58 -5.30 -0.14
CA ILE A 11 4.88 -3.91 0.19
C ILE A 11 3.58 -3.23 0.60
N ILE A 12 3.54 -2.67 1.81
CA ILE A 12 2.40 -1.90 2.30
C ILE A 12 2.71 -0.43 2.09
N LEU A 13 1.92 0.26 1.27
CA LEU A 13 2.08 1.68 0.98
C LEU A 13 1.21 2.49 1.94
N SER A 14 1.87 3.34 2.74
CA SER A 14 1.16 4.30 3.59
C SER A 14 0.41 5.36 2.77
N HIS A 15 1.01 5.82 1.67
CA HIS A 15 0.45 6.78 0.72
C HIS A 15 1.33 6.83 -0.55
N PHE A 16 1.00 7.71 -1.50
CA PHE A 16 1.54 7.71 -2.88
C PHE A 16 2.44 8.91 -3.23
N HIS A 17 3.03 9.57 -2.23
CA HIS A 17 4.03 10.60 -2.53
C HIS A 17 5.28 9.97 -3.13
N ALA A 18 5.97 10.74 -3.99
CA ALA A 18 7.13 10.26 -4.75
C ALA A 18 8.26 9.66 -3.89
N ASP A 19 8.47 10.18 -2.68
CA ASP A 19 9.46 9.69 -1.72
C ASP A 19 9.11 8.32 -1.12
N HIS A 20 7.84 7.92 -1.15
CA HIS A 20 7.37 6.61 -0.68
C HIS A 20 7.26 5.57 -1.79
N ILE A 21 6.96 5.98 -3.03
CA ILE A 21 6.78 5.06 -4.16
C ILE A 21 7.99 4.96 -5.09
N GLY A 22 9.03 5.79 -4.89
CA GLY A 22 10.17 5.89 -5.80
C GLY A 22 10.93 4.58 -6.03
N GLY A 23 10.96 3.68 -5.04
CA GLY A 23 11.61 2.37 -5.13
C GLY A 23 10.68 1.21 -5.53
N CYS A 24 9.39 1.44 -5.79
CA CYS A 24 8.45 0.34 -6.03
C CYS A 24 8.82 -0.54 -7.23
N ARG A 25 9.54 0.01 -8.22
CA ARG A 25 9.99 -0.72 -9.42
C ARG A 25 11.12 -1.71 -9.14
N ASP A 26 11.81 -1.59 -8.01
CA ASP A 26 12.93 -2.47 -7.65
C ASP A 26 12.46 -3.84 -7.15
N PHE A 27 11.15 -3.99 -6.87
CA PHE A 27 10.54 -5.20 -6.31
C PHE A 27 9.57 -5.86 -7.30
N PRO A 28 10.08 -6.65 -8.25
CA PRO A 28 9.26 -7.21 -9.33
C PRO A 28 8.25 -8.24 -8.85
N GLU A 29 8.57 -8.99 -7.79
CA GLU A 29 7.74 -10.10 -7.28
C GLU A 29 6.79 -9.68 -6.14
N ALA A 30 6.86 -8.44 -5.68
CA ALA A 30 6.06 -7.98 -4.54
C ALA A 30 4.61 -7.71 -4.94
N ARG A 31 3.65 -8.06 -4.09
CA ARG A 31 2.29 -7.50 -4.14
C ARG A 31 2.23 -6.20 -3.35
N PHE A 32 1.34 -5.30 -3.73
CA PHE A 32 1.14 -4.03 -3.03
C PHE A 32 -0.15 -4.05 -2.24
N ILE A 33 -0.14 -3.44 -1.06
CA ILE A 33 -1.33 -3.22 -0.26
C ILE A 33 -1.39 -1.74 0.08
N CYS A 34 -2.54 -1.09 -0.16
CA CYS A 34 -2.73 0.33 0.13
C CYS A 34 -4.19 0.67 0.44
N SER A 35 -4.45 1.92 0.79
CA SER A 35 -5.80 2.49 0.86
C SER A 35 -6.45 2.52 -0.53
N GLY A 36 -7.58 1.82 -0.70
CA GLY A 36 -8.35 1.84 -1.94
C GLY A 36 -8.95 3.22 -2.22
N LYS A 37 -9.28 3.97 -1.16
CA LYS A 37 -9.73 5.37 -1.27
C LYS A 37 -8.65 6.27 -1.86
N ASP A 38 -7.42 6.19 -1.35
CA ASP A 38 -6.33 7.06 -1.79
C ASP A 38 -5.88 6.71 -3.20
N TYR A 39 -5.74 5.42 -3.51
CA TYR A 39 -5.44 4.99 -4.87
C TYR A 39 -6.55 5.38 -5.84
N GLY A 40 -7.82 5.19 -5.47
CA GLY A 40 -8.98 5.58 -6.27
C GLY A 40 -9.00 7.07 -6.62
N TYR A 41 -8.60 7.92 -5.67
CA TYR A 41 -8.49 9.36 -5.88
C TYR A 41 -7.34 9.75 -6.83
N LEU A 42 -6.23 9.00 -6.81
CA LEU A 42 -5.00 9.35 -7.52
C LEU A 42 -4.82 8.67 -8.88
N GLN A 43 -5.32 7.44 -9.07
CA GLN A 43 -4.96 6.57 -10.18
C GLN A 43 -5.17 7.17 -11.58
N ASN A 44 -6.17 8.05 -11.74
CA ASN A 44 -6.49 8.70 -13.02
C ASN A 44 -5.85 10.09 -13.19
N LYS A 45 -5.10 10.58 -12.19
CA LYS A 45 -4.43 11.88 -12.27
C LYS A 45 -3.13 11.75 -13.05
N THR A 46 -2.89 12.72 -13.94
CA THR A 46 -1.65 12.84 -14.72
C THR A 46 -1.17 14.28 -14.75
N GLY A 47 0.08 14.49 -15.22
CA GLY A 47 0.69 15.80 -15.38
C GLY A 47 0.64 16.65 -14.10
N PHE A 48 0.24 17.92 -14.26
CA PHE A 48 0.20 18.87 -13.14
C PHE A 48 -0.83 18.50 -12.06
N SER A 49 -1.91 17.79 -12.42
CA SER A 49 -2.91 17.30 -11.45
C SER A 49 -2.31 16.27 -10.50
N ALA A 50 -1.50 15.35 -11.02
CA ALA A 50 -0.78 14.37 -10.21
C ALA A 50 0.32 15.04 -9.37
N LEU A 51 1.10 15.94 -9.99
CA LEU A 51 2.20 16.65 -9.32
C LEU A 51 1.73 17.47 -8.11
N LYS A 52 0.56 18.12 -8.20
CA LYS A 52 -0.05 18.84 -7.06
C LYS A 52 -0.32 17.96 -5.84
N ASN A 53 -0.44 16.65 -6.04
CA ASN A 53 -0.64 15.65 -4.99
C ASN A 53 0.67 14.90 -4.66
N ALA A 54 1.82 15.45 -5.06
CA ALA A 54 3.14 14.80 -4.99
C ALA A 54 3.18 13.38 -5.57
N PHE A 55 2.24 13.05 -6.48
CA PHE A 55 2.12 11.75 -7.11
C PHE A 55 2.76 11.77 -8.49
N ILE A 56 3.67 10.83 -8.74
CA ILE A 56 4.31 10.61 -10.04
C ILE A 56 3.97 9.19 -10.50
N PRO A 57 2.94 9.01 -11.37
CA PRO A 57 2.44 7.68 -11.74
C PRO A 57 3.51 6.73 -12.28
N SER A 58 4.51 7.25 -12.99
CA SER A 58 5.59 6.46 -13.59
C SER A 58 6.57 5.83 -12.58
N LEU A 59 6.53 6.25 -11.31
CA LEU A 59 7.27 5.61 -10.23
C LEU A 59 6.63 4.29 -9.79
N LEU A 60 5.34 4.08 -10.06
CA LEU A 60 4.73 2.77 -9.89
C LEU A 60 5.17 1.82 -11.02
N PRO A 61 5.26 0.52 -10.74
CA PRO A 61 5.44 -0.49 -11.77
C PRO A 61 4.30 -0.47 -12.80
N GLU A 62 4.61 -0.81 -14.05
CA GLU A 62 3.60 -0.82 -15.14
C GLU A 62 2.47 -1.84 -14.90
N ASP A 63 2.76 -2.90 -14.15
CA ASP A 63 1.82 -3.94 -13.76
C ASP A 63 1.23 -3.74 -12.36
N PHE A 64 1.42 -2.56 -11.74
CA PHE A 64 0.95 -2.26 -10.38
C PHE A 64 -0.53 -2.60 -10.18
N THR A 65 -1.39 -2.26 -11.15
CA THR A 65 -2.83 -2.54 -11.10
C THR A 65 -3.17 -4.03 -11.01
N LYS A 66 -2.29 -4.91 -11.47
CA LYS A 66 -2.45 -6.38 -11.38
C LYS A 66 -1.96 -6.94 -10.04
N ARG A 67 -1.17 -6.16 -9.30
CA ARG A 67 -0.47 -6.58 -8.06
C ARG A 67 -0.98 -5.89 -6.80
N VAL A 68 -1.83 -4.87 -6.93
CA VAL A 68 -2.38 -4.12 -5.80
C VAL A 68 -3.63 -4.79 -5.24
N GLY A 69 -3.70 -4.89 -3.91
CA GLY A 69 -4.92 -5.15 -3.14
C GLY A 69 -5.17 -4.00 -2.16
N PHE A 70 -6.38 -3.94 -1.61
CA PHE A 70 -6.79 -2.82 -0.76
C PHE A 70 -6.97 -3.24 0.70
N ILE A 71 -6.54 -2.39 1.64
CA ILE A 71 -6.68 -2.65 3.08
C ILE A 71 -8.15 -2.84 3.47
N GLU A 72 -9.07 -2.18 2.77
CA GLU A 72 -10.51 -2.27 3.01
C GLU A 72 -11.10 -3.66 2.68
N GLU A 73 -10.36 -4.49 1.94
CA GLU A 73 -10.74 -5.87 1.60
C GLU A 73 -10.20 -6.90 2.61
N CYS A 74 -9.31 -6.48 3.51
CA CYS A 74 -8.75 -7.34 4.55
C CYS A 74 -9.76 -7.65 5.66
N PRO A 75 -9.62 -8.79 6.37
CA PRO A 75 -10.41 -9.09 7.55
C PRO A 75 -10.36 -7.98 8.59
N VAL A 76 -11.51 -7.69 9.21
CA VAL A 76 -11.63 -6.64 10.22
C VAL A 76 -11.60 -7.24 11.61
N ILE A 77 -10.76 -6.68 12.48
CA ILE A 77 -10.75 -6.96 13.91
C ILE A 77 -11.35 -5.78 14.66
N VAL A 78 -12.38 -6.06 15.45
CA VAL A 78 -13.02 -5.07 16.33
C VAL A 78 -12.35 -5.15 17.71
N PHE A 79 -12.03 -4.00 18.29
CA PHE A 79 -11.23 -3.88 19.52
C PHE A 79 -9.93 -4.69 19.47
N PRO A 80 -9.05 -4.43 18.48
CA PRO A 80 -7.85 -5.23 18.22
C PRO A 80 -6.86 -5.26 19.40
N LEU A 81 -6.88 -4.22 20.24
CA LEU A 81 -5.98 -4.07 21.37
C LEU A 81 -6.76 -3.55 22.58
N LYS A 82 -6.62 -4.24 23.72
CA LYS A 82 -7.22 -3.82 24.99
C LYS A 82 -6.69 -2.43 25.36
N ASN A 83 -7.60 -1.52 25.71
CA ASN A 83 -7.30 -0.13 26.07
C ASN A 83 -6.66 0.73 24.96
N SER A 84 -6.80 0.34 23.69
CA SER A 84 -6.35 1.14 22.55
C SER A 84 -7.41 2.17 22.12
N PRO A 85 -7.03 3.36 21.61
CA PRO A 85 -7.96 4.28 20.97
C PRO A 85 -8.53 3.74 19.64
N PHE A 86 -7.89 2.73 19.05
CA PHE A 86 -8.32 2.12 17.80
C PHE A 86 -9.37 1.04 18.06
N THR A 87 -10.61 1.29 17.63
CA THR A 87 -11.76 0.38 17.80
C THR A 87 -11.88 -0.64 16.66
N LYS A 88 -11.17 -0.42 15.56
CA LYS A 88 -11.15 -1.25 14.37
C LYS A 88 -9.72 -1.31 13.83
N ALA A 89 -9.31 -2.48 13.36
CA ALA A 89 -8.12 -2.66 12.53
C ALA A 89 -8.41 -3.63 11.38
N TYR A 90 -7.61 -3.55 10.33
CA TYR A 90 -7.57 -4.49 9.22
C TYR A 90 -6.38 -5.43 9.41
N ASP A 91 -6.63 -6.74 9.35
CA ASP A 91 -5.60 -7.78 9.42
C ASP A 91 -5.04 -8.05 8.03
N VAL A 92 -3.85 -7.53 7.77
CA VAL A 92 -3.25 -7.46 6.43
C VAL A 92 -3.02 -8.85 5.83
N PHE A 93 -2.73 -9.86 6.66
CA PHE A 93 -2.43 -11.23 6.22
C PHE A 93 -3.50 -12.24 6.63
N GLY A 94 -4.48 -11.85 7.46
CA GLY A 94 -5.50 -12.76 8.00
C GLY A 94 -4.96 -13.70 9.08
N ASP A 95 -3.74 -13.48 9.57
CA ASP A 95 -3.07 -14.27 10.60
C ASP A 95 -2.81 -13.48 11.89
N GLN A 96 -3.37 -12.26 11.99
CA GLN A 96 -3.28 -11.31 13.09
C GLN A 96 -1.88 -10.80 13.41
N ARG A 97 -0.88 -11.03 12.53
CA ARG A 97 0.49 -10.56 12.77
C ARG A 97 0.71 -9.11 12.43
N ILE A 98 0.01 -8.59 11.41
CA ILE A 98 0.09 -7.19 11.00
C ILE A 98 -1.31 -6.61 10.94
N LEU A 99 -1.56 -5.66 11.83
CA LEU A 99 -2.81 -4.92 11.93
C LEU A 99 -2.57 -3.47 11.52
N THR A 100 -3.41 -2.94 10.63
CA THR A 100 -3.41 -1.52 10.24
C THR A 100 -4.72 -0.86 10.63
N VAL A 101 -4.68 0.41 11.01
CA VAL A 101 -5.82 1.20 11.53
C VAL A 101 -6.10 2.42 10.68
#